data_AF-A0A7Y7NM01-F1
#
_entry.id   AF-A0A7Y7NM01-F1
#
_cell.length_a   1.000
_cell.length_b   1.000
_cell.length_c   1.000
_cell.angle_alpha   90.00
_cell.angle_beta   90.00
_cell.angle_gamma   90.00
#
_symmetry.space_group_name_H-M   'P 1'
#
loop_
_entity.id
_entity.type
_entity.pdbx_description
1 polymer ?
#
loop_
_entity_poly.entity_id
_entity_poly.type
_entity_poly.pdbx_seq_one_letter_code
_entity_poly.pdbx_strand_id
1 'polypeptide(L)'
;MQDHLLIYVIVVLNAFCQLLLIWSLKKLGNKRFHFMAAAILLPLFTAIFMRGMVATGLIHGHLADQSQFEQILTKVTGGLLVAAPWLTTLAAILYRRRMKIALNT
;
A
#
# COMPACT_ATOMS: atom_id res chain seq x y z
N MET A 1 -3.30 24.44 -2.82
CA MET A 1 -1.90 23.95 -2.69
C MET A 1 -1.61 23.30 -1.33
N GLN A 2 -2.22 23.77 -0.22
CA GLN A 2 -2.06 23.14 1.11
C GLN A 2 -2.64 21.72 1.20
N ASP A 3 -3.69 21.41 0.44
CA ASP A 3 -4.36 20.09 0.47
C ASP A 3 -3.44 18.95 0.03
N HIS A 4 -2.58 19.19 -0.96
CA HIS A 4 -1.60 18.19 -1.40
C HIS A 4 -0.60 17.85 -0.29
N LEU A 5 -0.18 18.85 0.48
CA LEU A 5 0.78 18.68 1.58
C LEU A 5 0.17 17.85 2.71
N LEU A 6 -1.10 18.12 3.06
CA LEU A 6 -1.87 17.32 4.01
C LEU A 6 -2.02 15.86 3.55
N ILE A 7 -2.33 15.61 2.27
CA ILE A 7 -2.44 14.26 1.73
C ILE A 7 -1.11 13.50 1.84
N TYR A 8 0.01 14.12 1.48
CA TYR A 8 1.32 13.48 1.62
C TYR A 8 1.66 13.19 3.08
N VAL A 9 1.38 14.12 4.01
CA VAL A 9 1.59 13.89 5.44
C VAL A 9 0.75 12.73 5.95
N ILE A 10 -0.53 12.65 5.59
CA ILE A 10 -1.41 11.54 5.98
C ILE A 10 -0.89 10.21 5.45
N VAL A 11 -0.43 10.16 4.20
CA VAL A 11 0.14 8.95 3.59
C VAL A 11 1.42 8.51 4.31
N VAL A 12 2.32 9.45 4.63
CA VAL A 12 3.56 9.17 5.38
C VAL A 12 3.23 8.68 6.79
N LEU A 13 2.29 9.34 7.49
CA LEU A 13 1.88 8.96 8.84
C LEU A 13 1.25 7.56 8.84
N ASN A 14 0.44 7.24 7.83
CA ASN A 14 -0.18 5.92 7.66
C ASN A 14 0.89 4.85 7.43
N ALA A 15 1.84 5.09 6.53
CA ALA A 15 2.96 4.17 6.30
C ALA A 15 3.78 3.96 7.58
N PHE A 16 4.07 5.03 8.32
CA PHE A 16 4.80 4.97 9.58
C PHE A 16 4.04 4.16 10.65
N CYS A 17 2.74 4.40 10.79
CA CYS A 17 1.88 3.65 11.73
C CYS A 17 1.90 2.15 11.42
N GLN A 18 1.88 1.78 10.14
CA GLN A 18 1.95 0.38 9.75
C GLN A 18 3.31 -0.28 9.94
N LEU A 19 4.39 0.47 9.73
CA LEU A 19 5.72 -0.01 10.08
C LEU A 19 5.81 -0.29 11.58
N LEU A 20 5.26 0.58 12.43
CA LEU A 20 5.18 0.36 13.88
C LEU A 20 4.32 -0.86 14.23
N LEU A 21 3.15 -1.03 13.59
CA LEU A 21 2.30 -2.21 13.81
C LEU A 21 3.02 -3.50 13.43
N ILE A 22 3.66 -3.56 12.26
CA ILE A 22 4.43 -4.74 11.82
C ILE A 22 5.65 -4.96 12.74
N TRP A 23 6.30 -3.89 13.19
CA TRP A 23 7.42 -3.98 14.14
C TRP A 23 6.97 -4.60 15.47
N SER A 24 5.81 -4.18 15.99
CA SER A 24 5.26 -4.66 17.27
C SER A 24 5.05 -6.17 17.31
N LEU A 25 4.92 -6.82 16.13
CA LEU A 25 4.75 -8.26 15.99
C LEU A 25 6.09 -9.00 16.18
N LYS A 26 6.56 -9.10 17.43
CA LYS A 26 7.84 -9.73 17.84
C LYS A 26 8.07 -11.17 17.33
N LYS A 27 7.01 -11.91 16.98
CA LYS A 27 7.09 -13.33 16.55
C LYS A 27 7.36 -13.54 15.04
N LEU A 28 7.59 -12.48 14.27
CA LEU A 28 7.82 -12.59 12.83
C LEU A 28 9.26 -12.95 12.43
N GLY A 29 10.23 -12.86 13.35
CA GLY A 29 11.64 -13.20 13.08
C GLY A 29 12.18 -12.52 11.82
N ASN A 30 12.93 -13.27 11.00
CA ASN A 30 13.49 -12.78 9.72
C ASN A 30 12.44 -12.41 8.66
N LYS A 31 11.18 -12.88 8.79
CA LYS A 31 10.12 -12.51 7.85
C LYS A 31 9.58 -11.10 8.11
N ARG A 32 9.86 -10.50 9.27
CA ARG A 32 9.43 -9.13 9.61
C ARG A 32 9.86 -8.11 8.55
N PHE A 33 11.12 -8.18 8.11
CA PHE A 33 11.65 -7.27 7.09
C PHE A 33 10.94 -7.43 5.75
N HIS A 34 10.50 -8.63 5.39
CA HIS A 34 9.74 -8.85 4.17
C HIS A 34 8.37 -8.17 4.22
N PHE A 35 7.66 -8.24 5.37
CA PHE A 35 6.38 -7.54 5.53
C PHE A 35 6.54 -6.02 5.60
N MET A 36 7.58 -5.52 6.27
CA MET A 36 7.90 -4.09 6.30
C MET A 36 8.25 -3.57 4.90
N ALA A 37 9.08 -4.30 4.15
CA ALA A 37 9.40 -3.98 2.77
C ALA A 37 8.15 -4.00 1.89
N ALA A 38 7.27 -5.01 2.03
CA ALA A 38 6.02 -5.08 1.29
C ALA A 38 5.09 -3.89 1.60
N ALA A 39 4.98 -3.46 2.86
CA ALA A 39 4.15 -2.32 3.26
C ALA A 39 4.58 -1.00 2.62
N ILE A 40 5.87 -0.83 2.30
CA ILE A 40 6.41 0.36 1.63
C ILE A 40 6.42 0.17 0.10
N LEU A 41 6.87 -1.00 -0.37
CA LEU A 41 7.07 -1.26 -1.79
C LEU A 41 5.75 -1.38 -2.55
N LEU A 42 4.69 -1.96 -1.98
CA LEU A 42 3.40 -2.06 -2.69
C LEU A 42 2.84 -0.67 -3.06
N PRO A 43 2.70 0.28 -2.11
CA PRO A 43 2.24 1.64 -2.40
C PRO A 43 3.18 2.38 -3.36
N LEU A 44 4.50 2.21 -3.19
CA LEU A 44 5.49 2.85 -4.05
C LEU A 44 5.38 2.34 -5.49
N PHE A 45 5.25 1.03 -5.67
CA PHE A 45 5.16 0.40 -6.99
C PHE A 45 3.85 0.78 -7.68
N THR A 46 2.73 0.84 -6.95
CA THR A 46 1.45 1.32 -7.52
C THR A 46 1.51 2.81 -7.90
N ALA A 47 2.19 3.64 -7.11
CA ALA A 47 2.38 5.06 -7.44
C ALA A 47 3.27 5.25 -8.68
N ILE A 48 4.38 4.49 -8.78
CA ILE A 48 5.27 4.50 -9.94
C ILE A 48 4.54 3.97 -11.18
N PHE A 49 3.76 2.90 -11.04
CA PHE A 49 2.98 2.32 -12.12
C PHE A 49 1.96 3.33 -12.67
N MET A 50 1.19 3.97 -11.80
CA MET A 50 0.25 5.03 -12.22
C MET A 50 0.95 6.20 -12.90
N ARG A 51 2.08 6.68 -12.34
CA ARG A 51 2.86 7.75 -12.98
C ARG A 51 3.45 7.32 -14.31
N GLY A 52 3.88 6.06 -14.44
CA GLY A 52 4.37 5.48 -15.69
C GLY A 52 3.29 5.47 -16.76
N MET A 53 2.09 5.01 -16.43
CA MET A 53 0.96 4.98 -17.37
C MET A 53 0.54 6.39 -17.84
N VAL A 54 0.60 7.38 -16.95
CA VAL A 54 0.36 8.78 -17.32
C VAL A 54 1.49 9.31 -18.20
N ALA A 55 2.75 9.00 -17.89
CA ALA A 55 3.91 9.48 -18.64
C ALA A 55 4.03 8.85 -20.04
N THR A 56 3.58 7.61 -20.22
CA THR A 56 3.55 6.94 -21.52
C THR A 56 2.33 7.32 -22.37
N GLY A 57 1.41 8.13 -21.84
CA GLY A 57 0.17 8.51 -22.53
C GLY A 57 -0.86 7.38 -22.63
N LEU A 58 -0.66 6.27 -21.91
CA LEU A 58 -1.64 5.17 -21.82
C LEU A 58 -2.87 5.57 -20.99
N ILE A 59 -2.71 6.56 -20.11
CA ILE A 59 -3.78 7.19 -19.35
C ILE A 59 -3.68 8.70 -19.55
N HIS A 60 -4.79 9.34 -19.90
CA HIS A 60 -4.84 10.80 -19.97
C HIS A 60 -4.67 11.38 -18.56
N GLY A 61 -3.71 12.30 -18.42
CA GLY A 61 -3.44 13.00 -17.16
C GLY A 61 -4.57 13.93 -16.72
N HIS A 62 -5.43 14.34 -17.65
CA HIS A 62 -6.64 15.10 -17.36
C HIS A 62 -7.81 14.15 -17.14
N LEU A 63 -8.38 14.15 -15.93
CA LEU A 63 -9.55 13.31 -15.58
C LEU A 63 -10.76 13.53 -16.50
N ALA A 64 -10.87 14.72 -17.11
CA ALA A 64 -11.94 15.06 -18.06
C ALA A 64 -11.80 14.34 -19.41
N ASP A 65 -10.58 13.99 -19.81
CA ASP A 65 -10.29 13.33 -21.10
C ASP A 65 -10.13 11.80 -20.94
N GLN A 66 -10.21 11.29 -19.71
CA GLN A 66 -10.11 9.86 -19.43
C GLN A 66 -11.35 9.12 -19.91
N SER A 67 -11.15 8.05 -20.68
CA SER A 67 -12.21 7.08 -20.98
C SER A 67 -12.79 6.45 -19.71
N GLN A 68 -14.01 5.91 -19.77
CA GLN A 68 -14.63 5.23 -18.62
C GLN A 68 -13.74 4.10 -18.05
N PHE A 69 -12.97 3.44 -18.91
CA PHE A 69 -12.03 2.40 -18.52
C PHE A 69 -10.84 2.95 -17.72
N GLU A 70 -10.24 4.06 -18.17
CA GLU A 70 -9.14 4.75 -17.45
C GLU A 70 -9.59 5.28 -16.07
N GLN A 71 -10.83 5.77 -15.96
CA GLN A 71 -11.38 6.21 -14.69
C GLN A 71 -11.57 5.05 -13.70
N ILE A 72 -12.07 3.89 -14.18
CA ILE A 72 -12.18 2.69 -13.34
C ILE A 72 -10.80 2.24 -12.89
N LEU A 73 -9.83 2.20 -13.80
CA LEU A 73 -8.46 1.79 -13.49
C LEU A 73 -7.83 2.73 -12.45
N THR A 74 -7.97 4.04 -12.63
CA THR A 74 -7.49 5.06 -11.70
C THR A 74 -8.14 4.92 -10.32
N LYS A 75 -9.45 4.69 -10.25
CA LYS A 75 -10.17 4.47 -8.98
C LYS A 75 -9.73 3.19 -8.28
N VAL A 76 -9.60 2.09 -9.01
CA VAL A 76 -9.15 0.81 -8.46
C VAL A 76 -7.72 0.92 -7.94
N THR A 77 -6.84 1.57 -8.69
CA THR A 77 -5.43 1.69 -8.31
C THR A 77 -5.25 2.68 -7.15
N GLY A 78 -6.04 3.76 -7.11
CA GLY A 78 -6.13 4.66 -5.96
C GLY A 78 -6.66 3.95 -4.70
N GLY A 79 -7.72 3.16 -4.83
CA GLY A 79 -8.24 2.32 -3.75
C GLY A 79 -7.21 1.30 -3.27
N LEU A 80 -6.49 0.67 -4.20
CA LEU A 80 -5.39 -0.25 -3.88
C LEU A 80 -4.25 0.47 -3.17
N LEU A 81 -3.93 1.71 -3.53
CA LEU A 81 -2.87 2.50 -2.87
C LEU A 81 -3.20 2.77 -1.39
N VAL A 82 -4.47 3.00 -1.08
CA VAL A 82 -4.95 3.21 0.30
C VAL A 82 -5.07 1.89 1.06
N ALA A 83 -5.56 0.83 0.41
CA ALA A 83 -5.85 -0.45 1.03
C ALA A 83 -4.63 -1.40 1.13
N ALA A 84 -3.66 -1.30 0.22
CA ALA A 84 -2.47 -2.16 0.18
C ALA A 84 -1.67 -2.15 1.48
N PRO A 85 -1.40 -0.98 2.09
CA PRO A 85 -0.80 -0.92 3.42
C PRO A 85 -1.60 -1.79 4.43
N TRP A 86 -2.92 -1.64 4.47
CA TRP A 86 -3.79 -2.36 5.42
C TRP A 86 -3.78 -3.88 5.16
N LEU A 87 -3.78 -4.29 3.89
CA LEU A 87 -3.67 -5.68 3.48
C LEU A 87 -2.33 -6.30 3.92
N THR A 88 -1.22 -5.57 3.79
CA THR A 88 0.10 -6.07 4.24
C THR A 88 0.15 -6.26 5.76
N THR A 89 -0.45 -5.33 6.51
CA THR A 89 -0.56 -5.43 7.97
C THR A 89 -1.45 -6.62 8.37
N LEU A 90 -2.59 -6.80 7.70
CA LEU A 90 -3.52 -7.90 7.94
C LEU A 90 -2.88 -9.26 7.60
N ALA A 91 -2.13 -9.35 6.50
CA ALA A 91 -1.35 -10.53 6.15
C ALA A 91 -0.29 -10.87 7.21
N ALA A 92 0.41 -9.86 7.75
CA ALA A 92 1.38 -10.05 8.83
C ALA A 92 0.72 -10.57 10.12
N ILE A 93 -0.48 -10.07 10.45
CA ILE A 93 -1.27 -10.54 11.60
C ILE A 93 -1.74 -12.00 11.39
N LEU A 94 -2.27 -12.32 10.22
CA LEU A 94 -2.73 -13.69 9.89
C LEU A 94 -1.57 -14.68 9.91
N TYR A 95 -0.41 -14.31 9.37
CA TYR A 95 0.80 -15.12 9.41
C TYR A 95 1.22 -15.43 10.84
N ARG A 96 1.25 -14.41 11.72
CA ARG A 96 1.52 -14.60 13.14
C ARG A 96 0.49 -15.52 13.81
N ARG A 97 -0.80 -15.36 13.50
CA ARG A 97 -1.86 -16.23 14.05
C ARG A 97 -1.66 -17.68 13.63
N ARG A 98 -1.39 -17.96 12.35
CA ARG A 98 -1.11 -19.32 11.86
C ARG A 98 0.11 -19.94 12.54
N MET A 99 1.21 -19.20 12.68
CA MET A 99 2.39 -19.69 13.42
C MET A 99 2.11 -19.94 14.90
N LYS A 100 1.26 -19.13 15.53
CA LYS A 100 0.88 -19.34 16.94
C LYS A 100 0.06 -20.61 17.13
N ILE A 101 -0.79 -20.96 16.16
CA ILE A 101 -1.59 -22.20 16.17
C ILE A 101 -0.68 -23.42 15.98
N ALA A 102 0.25 -23.38 15.01
CA ALA A 102 1.16 -24.49 14.72
C ALA A 102 2.17 -24.81 15.83
N LEU A 103 2.43 -23.88 16.74
CA LEU A 103 3.32 -24.07 17.91
C LEU A 103 2.58 -24.60 19.15
N ASN A 104 1.25 -24.64 19.13
CA ASN A 104 0.39 -25.04 20.24
C ASN A 104 -0.29 -26.41 20.01
N THR A 105 0.03 -27.06 18.89
CA THR A 105 -0.30 -28.45 18.52
C THR A 105 0.98 -29.26 18.50
#